data_AF-K2Q832-F1
#
_entry.id   AF-K2Q832-F1
#
_cell.length_a   1.000
_cell.length_b   1.000
_cell.length_c   1.000
_cell.angle_alpha   90.00
_cell.angle_beta   90.00
_cell.angle_gamma   90.00
#
_symmetry.space_group_name_H-M   'P 1'
#
loop_
_entity.id
_entity.type
_entity.pdbx_description
1 polymer ?
#
loop_
_entity_poly.entity_id
_entity_poly.type
_entity_poly.pdbx_seq_one_letter_code
_entity_poly.pdbx_strand_id
1 'polypeptide(L)' 'MAIIEAFEDLEAGRKAGRPLAIAKRGYLSLACGSHFIIYAQRKQTVEIIRILHQRMNIGRHL' A
#
# COMPACT_ATOMS: atom_id res chain seq x y z
N MET A 1 5.70 -12.69 -4.06
CA MET A 1 5.56 -12.23 -2.67
C MET A 1 4.12 -12.36 -2.27
N ALA A 2 3.88 -13.03 -1.16
CA ALA A 2 2.55 -13.11 -0.58
C ALA A 2 2.19 -11.78 0.12
N ILE A 3 0.90 -11.50 0.26
CA ILE A 3 0.43 -10.26 0.90
C ILE A 3 0.86 -10.20 2.37
N ILE A 4 0.91 -11.33 3.07
CA ILE A 4 1.31 -11.39 4.48
C ILE A 4 2.78 -10.99 4.65
N GLU A 5 3.69 -11.55 3.83
CA GLU A 5 5.12 -11.17 3.80
C GLU A 5 5.29 -9.66 3.54
N ALA A 6 4.42 -9.08 2.71
CA ALA A 6 4.42 -7.64 2.44
C ALA A 6 4.21 -6.81 3.71
N PHE A 7 3.30 -7.25 4.59
CA PHE A 7 2.96 -6.53 5.81
C PHE A 7 4.08 -6.60 6.83
N GLU A 8 4.71 -7.76 6.97
CA GLU A 8 5.90 -7.93 7.82
C GLU A 8 7.06 -7.07 7.32
N ASP A 9 7.27 -6.98 6.01
CA ASP A 9 8.29 -6.11 5.42
C ASP A 9 7.99 -4.62 5.60
N LEU A 10 6.71 -4.22 5.57
CA LEU A 10 6.28 -2.85 5.82
C LEU A 10 6.45 -2.47 7.29
N GLU A 11 6.07 -3.35 8.21
CA GLU A 11 6.21 -3.14 9.66
C GLU A 11 7.69 -3.01 10.04
N ALA A 12 8.55 -3.89 9.52
CA ALA A 12 9.98 -3.86 9.78
C ALA A 12 10.75 -2.78 9.00
N GLY A 13 10.06 -1.96 8.18
CA GLY A 13 10.67 -0.91 7.37
C GLY A 13 11.60 -1.42 6.25
N ARG A 14 11.55 -2.71 5.92
CA ARG A 14 12.37 -3.32 4.84
C ARG A 14 11.86 -2.95 3.45
N LYS A 15 10.60 -2.53 3.34
CA LYS A 15 10.00 -2.03 2.09
C LYS A 15 9.25 -0.73 2.32
N ALA A 16 9.24 0.09 1.28
CA ALA A 16 8.45 1.30 1.21
C ALA A 16 7.69 1.36 -0.12
N GLY A 17 6.43 1.78 -0.04
CA GLY A 17 5.59 2.07 -1.19
C GLY A 17 5.92 3.42 -1.82
N ARG A 18 5.26 3.70 -2.95
CA ARG A 18 5.38 4.98 -3.67
C ARG A 18 4.22 5.91 -3.30
N PRO A 19 4.47 7.23 -3.16
CA PRO A 19 3.41 8.21 -2.99
C PRO A 19 2.36 8.10 -4.08
N LEU A 20 1.10 8.06 -3.67
CA LEU A 20 -0.01 7.97 -4.58
C LEU A 20 -0.57 9.39 -4.81
N ALA A 21 -0.20 9.99 -5.94
CA ALA A 21 -0.50 11.40 -6.25
C ALA A 21 -2.00 11.74 -6.24
N ILE A 22 -2.87 10.77 -6.51
CA ILE A 22 -4.33 10.94 -6.49
C ILE A 22 -4.91 11.03 -5.07
N ALA A 23 -4.17 10.61 -4.04
CA ALA A 23 -4.66 10.60 -2.67
C ALA A 23 -4.22 11.87 -1.92
N LYS A 24 -5.17 12.76 -1.63
CA LYS A 24 -4.95 13.99 -0.83
C LYS A 24 -4.41 13.73 0.60
N ARG A 25 -4.47 12.48 1.07
CA ARG A 25 -4.09 12.06 2.43
C ARG A 25 -2.66 11.51 2.55
N GLY A 26 -1.85 11.61 1.51
CA GLY A 26 -0.46 11.14 1.54
C GLY A 26 -0.35 9.61 1.59
N TYR A 27 -1.25 8.91 0.90
CA TYR A 27 -1.19 7.45 0.84
C TYR A 27 -0.02 6.95 0.00
N LEU A 28 0.44 5.76 0.36
CA LEU A 28 1.51 5.03 -0.32
C LEU A 28 0.91 3.79 -0.98
N SER A 29 1.52 3.37 -2.09
CA SER A 29 1.16 2.15 -2.82
C SER A 29 2.35 1.22 -2.96
N LEU A 30 2.18 -0.04 -2.57
CA LEU A 30 3.19 -1.09 -2.73
C LEU A 30 2.64 -2.17 -3.67
N ALA A 31 3.36 -2.46 -4.75
CA ALA A 31 3.03 -3.58 -5.62
C ALA A 31 3.40 -4.90 -4.93
N CYS A 32 2.45 -5.84 -4.88
CA CYS A 32 2.65 -7.16 -4.28
C CYS A 32 1.96 -8.22 -5.18
N GLY A 33 2.75 -8.92 -5.99
CA GLY A 33 2.21 -9.86 -6.98
C GLY A 33 1.29 -9.14 -7.97
N SER A 34 0.04 -9.57 -8.08
CA SER A 34 -1.00 -8.94 -8.92
C SER A 34 -1.83 -7.89 -8.20
N HIS A 35 -1.44 -7.48 -6.98
CA HIS A 35 -2.16 -6.51 -6.16
C HIS A 35 -1.33 -5.25 -5.89
N PHE A 36 -2.03 -4.19 -5.51
CA PHE A 36 -1.51 -3.01 -4.85
C PHE A 36 -2.01 -3.00 -3.41
N ILE A 37 -1.09 -2.84 -2.47
CA ILE A 37 -1.38 -2.54 -1.07
C ILE A 37 -1.32 -1.03 -0.92
N ILE A 38 -2.45 -0.41 -0.60
CA ILE A 38 -2.56 1.02 -0.37
C ILE A 38 -2.63 1.26 1.13
N TYR A 39 -1.70 2.05 1.64
CA TYR A 39 -1.50 2.21 3.07
C TYR A 39 -1.08 3.64 3.43
N ALA A 40 -1.17 3.97 4.72
CA ALA A 40 -0.62 5.20 5.28
C ALA A 40 0.44 4.85 6.33
N GLN A 41 1.60 5.51 6.24
CA GLN A 41 2.61 5.44 7.29
C GLN A 41 2.23 6.40 8.43
N ARG A 42 2.13 5.87 9.65
CA ARG A 42 2.04 6.67 10.88
C ARG A 42 3.34 6.58 11.65
N LYS A 43 3.44 7.31 12.76
CA LYS A 43 4.65 7.33 13.60
C LYS A 43 5.06 5.94 14.12
N GLN A 44 4.09 5.08 14.43
CA GLN A 44 4.32 3.78 15.06
C GLN A 44 3.53 2.64 14.40
N THR A 45 2.72 2.95 13.37
CA THR A 45 1.84 1.97 12.75
C THR A 45 1.80 2.14 11.24
N VAL A 46 1.47 1.05 10.56
CA VAL A 46 1.15 1.01 9.13
C VAL A 46 -0.34 0.74 9.01
N GLU A 47 -1.10 1.71 8.53
CA GLU A 47 -2.56 1.55 8.32
C GLU A 47 -2.82 1.06 6.90
N ILE A 48 -3.32 -0.17 6.75
CA ILE A 48 -3.74 -0.69 5.45
C ILE A 48 -5.13 -0.13 5.12
N ILE A 49 -5.22 0.63 4.03
CA ILE A 49 -6.45 1.29 3.59
C ILE A 49 -7.23 0.40 2.62
N ARG A 50 -6.54 -0.15 1.61
CA ARG A 50 -7.12 -1.02 0.58
C ARG A 50 -6.07 -1.98 0.04
N ILE A 51 -6.55 -3.14 -0.43
CA ILE A 51 -5.79 -4.03 -1.29
C ILE A 51 -6.58 -4.13 -2.59
N LEU A 52 -6.00 -3.66 -3.69
CA LEU A 52 -6.66 -3.63 -4.99
C LEU A 52 -5.92 -4.56 -5.95
N HIS A 53 -6.64 -5.22 -6.85
CA HIS A 53 -5.98 -5.88 -7.97
C HIS A 53 -5.39 -4.82 -8.92
N GLN A 54 -4.22 -5.07 -9.54
CA GLN A 54 -3.53 -4.08 -10.38
C GLN A 54 -4.30 -3.66 -11.63
N ARG A 55 -5.28 -4.47 -12.04
CA ARG A 55 -6.20 -4.14 -13.16
C ARG A 55 -7.31 -3.18 -12.77
N MET A 56 -7.47 -2.86 -11.48
CA MET A 56 -8.48 -1.91 -11.01
C MET A 56 -8.01 -0.47 -11.20
N ASN A 57 -8.92 0.41 -11.60
CA ASN A 57 -8.64 1.84 -11.60
C ASN A 57 -8.55 2.35 -10.15
N ILE A 58 -7.33 2.60 -9.68
CA ILE A 58 -7.08 3.02 -8.29
C ILE A 58 -7.84 4.30 -7.94
N GLY A 59 -7.91 5.28 -8.84
CA GLY A 59 -8.59 6.56 -8.59
C GLY A 59 -10.10 6.44 -8.41
N ARG A 60 -10.73 5.38 -8.91
CA ARG A 60 -12.17 5.12 -8.70
C ARG A 60 -12.44 4.32 -7.41
N HIS A 61 -11.45 3.59 -6.93
CA HIS A 61 -11.63 2.57 -5.88
C HIS A 61 -10.92 2.91 -4.56
N LEU A 62 -10.36 4.12 -4.50
CA LEU A 62 -9.67 4.69 -3.35
C LEU A 62 -10.39 5.94 -2.84
#